data_AF-A0A819HNX6-F1
#
_entry.id   AF-A0A819HNX6-F1
#
_cell.length_a   1.000
_cell.length_b   1.000
_cell.length_c   1.000
_cell.angle_alpha   90.00
_cell.angle_beta   90.00
_cell.angle_gamma   90.00
#
_symmetry.space_group_name_H-M   'P 1'
#
loop_
_entity.id
_entity.type
_entity.pdbx_description
1 polymer ?
#
loop_
_entity_poly.entity_id
_entity_poly.type
_entity_poly.pdbx_seq_one_letter_code
_entity_poly.pdbx_strand_id
1 'polypeptide(L)'
;SANVKFLLEFAFEYMLADGAILLESDLIPSVDFYRYHQWTYRNLLNINNSKILSIHSFNLYSTNLSDPYTLFSRRFDSWGWSTARTRWHWFKNQWTKYKNWDRIVTRKAKQDQWICMLPKLSRTRMIGLKGINVNVYNESEKKQFEEVMYMSNKVIEYNGKKPKIVSF
;
A
#
# COMPACT_ATOMS: atom_id res chain seq x y z
N SER A 1 0.89 12.05 -11.52
CA SER A 1 0.00 12.56 -10.45
C SER A 1 -1.45 12.73 -10.94
N ALA A 2 -1.70 13.27 -12.13
CA ALA A 2 -3.05 13.47 -12.66
C ALA A 2 -3.85 12.16 -12.82
N ASN A 3 -3.24 11.11 -13.37
CA ASN A 3 -3.90 9.82 -13.61
C ASN A 3 -4.40 9.17 -12.31
N VAL A 4 -3.56 9.16 -11.27
CA VAL A 4 -3.94 8.60 -9.97
C VAL A 4 -5.12 9.37 -9.36
N LYS A 5 -5.09 10.71 -9.41
CA LYS A 5 -6.21 11.53 -8.93
C LYS A 5 -7.50 11.19 -9.67
N PHE A 6 -7.43 11.12 -11.00
CA PHE A 6 -8.57 10.79 -11.83
C PHE A 6 -9.15 9.42 -11.49
N LEU A 7 -8.31 8.39 -11.32
CA LEU A 7 -8.77 7.04 -10.99
C LEU A 7 -9.42 6.98 -9.59
N LEU A 8 -8.88 7.70 -8.61
CA LEU A 8 -9.49 7.78 -7.27
C LEU A 8 -10.79 8.60 -7.29
N GLU A 9 -10.86 9.70 -8.06
CA GLU A 9 -12.10 10.45 -8.28
C GLU A 9 -13.16 9.56 -8.93
N PHE A 10 -12.78 8.83 -9.98
CA PHE A 10 -13.68 7.88 -10.64
C PHE A 10 -14.22 6.83 -9.68
N ALA A 11 -13.34 6.17 -8.90
CA ALA A 11 -13.75 5.16 -7.93
C ALA A 11 -14.69 5.70 -6.84
N PHE A 12 -14.39 6.88 -6.29
CA PHE A 12 -15.08 7.38 -5.09
C PHE A 12 -16.24 8.35 -5.35
N GLU A 13 -16.21 9.09 -6.45
CA GLU A 13 -17.24 10.09 -6.77
C GLU A 13 -18.23 9.57 -7.81
N TYR A 14 -17.80 8.69 -8.72
CA TYR A 14 -18.64 8.17 -9.81
C TYR A 14 -19.10 6.73 -9.55
N MET A 15 -18.20 5.82 -9.19
CA MET A 15 -18.57 4.45 -8.86
C MET A 15 -19.09 4.29 -7.42
N LEU A 16 -18.92 5.32 -6.59
CA LEU A 16 -19.36 5.34 -5.19
C LEU A 16 -18.77 4.20 -4.35
N ALA A 17 -17.63 3.63 -4.75
CA ALA A 17 -17.03 2.47 -4.09
C ALA A 17 -16.60 2.80 -2.65
N ASP A 18 -16.83 1.89 -1.70
CA ASP A 18 -16.48 2.13 -0.28
C ASP A 18 -14.96 2.10 -0.01
N GLY A 19 -14.20 1.49 -0.92
CA GLY A 19 -12.75 1.42 -0.88
C GLY A 19 -12.18 1.20 -2.27
N ALA A 20 -10.90 1.54 -2.43
CA ALA A 20 -10.16 1.33 -3.67
C ALA A 20 -8.79 0.76 -3.36
N ILE A 21 -8.29 -0.09 -4.26
CA ILE A 21 -6.91 -0.56 -4.30
C ILE A 21 -6.27 0.10 -5.52
N LEU A 22 -5.14 0.75 -5.32
CA LEU A 22 -4.32 1.30 -6.38
C LEU A 22 -3.08 0.43 -6.57
N LEU A 23 -2.85 0.01 -7.82
CA LEU A 23 -1.71 -0.81 -8.21
C LEU A 23 -1.06 -0.17 -9.45
N GLU A 24 0.24 0.13 -9.36
CA GLU A 24 1.04 0.55 -10.52
C GLU A 24 1.25 -0.64 -11.47
N SER A 25 1.43 -0.37 -12.77
CA SER A 25 1.49 -1.40 -13.82
C SER A 25 2.74 -2.29 -13.76
N ASP A 26 3.74 -1.87 -13.01
CA ASP A 26 5.03 -2.53 -12.83
C ASP A 26 5.12 -3.27 -11.49
N LEU A 27 3.96 -3.65 -10.94
CA LEU A 27 3.83 -4.46 -9.74
C LEU A 27 3.20 -5.81 -10.06
N ILE A 28 3.79 -6.87 -9.51
CA ILE A 28 3.20 -8.20 -9.51
C ILE A 28 2.49 -8.42 -8.15
N PRO A 29 1.17 -8.64 -8.13
CA PRO A 29 0.47 -9.01 -6.91
C PRO A 29 0.74 -10.48 -6.53
N SER A 30 0.75 -10.75 -5.23
CA SER A 30 0.72 -12.09 -4.65
C SER A 30 -0.57 -12.85 -4.97
N VAL A 31 -0.54 -14.18 -4.85
CA VAL A 31 -1.69 -15.06 -5.13
C VAL A 31 -2.90 -14.79 -4.22
N ASP A 32 -2.70 -14.18 -3.05
CA ASP A 32 -3.71 -13.82 -2.07
C ASP A 32 -3.95 -12.31 -1.95
N PHE A 33 -3.43 -11.50 -2.89
CA PHE A 33 -3.42 -10.03 -2.82
C PHE A 33 -4.78 -9.40 -2.49
N TYR A 34 -5.85 -9.80 -3.19
CA TYR A 34 -7.19 -9.27 -2.91
C TYR A 34 -7.73 -9.71 -1.55
N ARG A 35 -7.41 -10.94 -1.10
CA ARG A 35 -7.83 -11.45 0.21
C ARG A 35 -7.17 -10.64 1.33
N TYR A 36 -5.90 -10.30 1.18
CA TYR A 36 -5.18 -9.41 2.10
C TYR A 36 -5.85 -8.03 2.21
N HIS A 37 -6.14 -7.37 1.09
CA HIS A 37 -6.78 -6.05 1.11
C HIS A 37 -8.21 -6.11 1.66
N GLN A 38 -8.98 -7.15 1.33
CA GLN A 38 -10.32 -7.33 1.90
C GLN A 38 -10.27 -7.56 3.43
N TRP A 39 -9.31 -8.37 3.90
CA TRP A 39 -9.13 -8.63 5.32
C TRP A 39 -8.72 -7.39 6.10
N THR A 40 -7.72 -6.64 5.62
CA THR A 40 -7.29 -5.39 6.24
C THR A 40 -8.34 -4.29 6.15
N TYR A 41 -9.09 -4.21 5.06
CA TYR A 41 -10.21 -3.28 4.94
C TYR A 41 -11.24 -3.50 6.06
N ARG A 42 -11.69 -4.74 6.25
CA ARG A 42 -12.67 -5.12 7.28
C ARG A 42 -12.16 -4.89 8.70
N ASN A 43 -10.88 -5.18 8.96
CA ASN A 43 -10.32 -5.19 10.32
C ASN A 43 -9.60 -3.90 10.72
N LEU A 44 -9.32 -2.97 9.80
CA LEU A 44 -8.50 -1.79 10.08
C LEU A 44 -9.06 -0.52 9.42
N LEU A 45 -9.32 -0.56 8.12
CA LEU A 45 -9.58 0.65 7.33
C LEU A 45 -11.04 1.12 7.44
N ASN A 46 -11.99 0.18 7.46
CA ASN A 46 -13.43 0.43 7.57
C ASN A 46 -13.93 0.50 9.02
N ILE A 47 -13.02 0.56 9.99
CA ILE A 47 -13.39 0.76 11.40
C ILE A 47 -13.69 2.25 11.62
N ASN A 48 -14.81 2.53 12.30
CA ASN A 48 -15.18 3.88 12.73
C ASN A 48 -14.05 4.53 13.55
N ASN A 49 -13.75 5.80 13.27
CA ASN A 49 -12.68 6.57 13.92
C ASN A 49 -11.26 6.00 13.76
N SER A 50 -11.03 5.10 12.81
CA SER A 50 -9.68 4.60 12.52
C SER A 50 -8.77 5.73 12.01
N LYS A 51 -7.61 5.93 12.66
CA LYS A 51 -6.53 6.84 12.19
C LYS A 51 -5.73 6.27 11.03
N ILE A 52 -6.14 5.14 10.46
CA ILE A 52 -5.46 4.53 9.32
C ILE A 52 -5.94 5.22 8.04
N LEU A 53 -4.97 5.78 7.32
CA LEU A 53 -5.16 6.45 6.04
C LEU A 53 -5.07 5.46 4.88
N SER A 54 -4.14 4.52 4.97
CA SER A 54 -3.89 3.55 3.89
C SER A 54 -3.28 2.25 4.42
N ILE A 55 -3.56 1.17 3.68
CA ILE A 55 -2.91 -0.14 3.84
C ILE A 55 -2.12 -0.44 2.57
N HIS A 56 -0.81 -0.62 2.71
CA HIS A 56 0.13 -0.91 1.63
C HIS A 56 0.29 -2.42 1.43
N SER A 57 0.88 -2.82 0.32
CA SER A 57 1.15 -4.22 0.00
C SER A 57 2.64 -4.50 -0.21
N PHE A 58 3.50 -3.49 -0.26
CA PHE A 58 4.92 -3.69 -0.51
C PHE A 58 5.75 -3.69 0.78
N ASN A 59 6.70 -4.63 0.89
CA ASN A 59 7.77 -4.57 1.88
C ASN A 59 9.08 -5.17 1.33
N LEU A 60 10.07 -4.33 1.08
CA LEU A 60 11.41 -4.72 0.61
C LEU A 60 12.13 -5.70 1.56
N TYR A 61 11.83 -5.65 2.85
CA TYR A 61 12.45 -6.48 3.89
C TYR A 61 11.63 -7.72 4.25
N SER A 62 10.69 -8.09 3.39
CA SER A 62 9.91 -9.31 3.54
C SER A 62 10.81 -10.54 3.36
N THR A 63 10.68 -11.52 4.25
CA THR A 63 11.41 -12.79 4.25
C THR A 63 10.43 -13.97 4.32
N ASN A 64 10.90 -15.18 4.06
CA ASN A 64 10.10 -16.41 4.22
C ASN A 64 9.64 -16.68 5.67
N LEU A 65 10.24 -16.00 6.66
CA LEU A 65 9.84 -16.04 8.07
C LEU A 65 8.87 -14.91 8.48
N SER A 66 8.50 -14.04 7.54
CA SER A 66 7.64 -12.90 7.83
C SER A 66 6.21 -13.34 8.10
N ASP A 67 5.69 -12.97 9.27
CA ASP A 67 4.30 -13.28 9.67
C ASP A 67 3.30 -12.57 8.73
N PRO A 68 2.41 -13.32 8.04
CA PRO A 68 1.46 -12.74 7.11
C PRO A 68 0.37 -11.87 7.75
N TYR A 69 0.19 -11.95 9.08
CA TYR A 69 -0.82 -11.18 9.81
C TYR A 69 -0.26 -9.95 10.53
N THR A 70 1.05 -9.74 10.50
CA THR A 70 1.70 -8.59 11.13
C THR A 70 1.76 -7.40 10.19
N LEU A 71 1.38 -6.23 10.69
CA LEU A 71 1.55 -4.94 10.04
C LEU A 71 2.28 -3.95 10.95
N PHE A 72 2.90 -2.95 10.34
CA PHE A 72 3.61 -1.89 11.05
C PHE A 72 3.39 -0.54 10.38
N SER A 73 3.51 0.53 11.18
CA SER A 73 3.39 1.89 10.66
C SER A 73 4.67 2.30 9.92
N ARG A 74 4.52 2.95 8.76
CA ARG A 74 5.63 3.60 8.04
C ARG A 74 5.13 4.82 7.27
N ARG A 75 6.05 5.49 6.57
CA ARG A 75 5.73 6.47 5.54
C ARG A 75 4.90 5.83 4.41
N PHE A 76 4.11 6.65 3.74
CA PHE A 76 3.38 6.28 2.55
C PHE A 76 4.33 5.95 1.38
N ASP A 77 4.04 4.87 0.66
CA ASP A 77 4.64 4.52 -0.64
C ASP A 77 3.54 4.23 -1.69
N SER A 78 3.87 4.30 -2.97
CA SER A 78 2.89 4.08 -4.04
C SER A 78 2.88 2.65 -4.59
N TRP A 79 3.66 1.72 -4.00
CA TRP A 79 3.92 0.38 -4.56
C TRP A 79 2.85 -0.66 -4.22
N GLY A 80 1.60 -0.26 -4.40
CA GLY A 80 0.41 -1.04 -4.09
C GLY A 80 -0.14 -0.65 -2.71
N TRP A 81 -1.33 -0.06 -2.72
CA TRP A 81 -1.98 0.40 -1.49
C TRP A 81 -3.49 0.51 -1.66
N SER A 82 -4.20 0.59 -0.54
CA SER A 82 -5.65 0.73 -0.51
C SER A 82 -6.08 1.79 0.50
N THR A 83 -7.22 2.42 0.23
CA THR A 83 -7.84 3.39 1.13
C THR A 83 -9.37 3.29 1.08
N ALA A 84 -10.03 3.84 2.10
CA ALA A 84 -11.48 3.93 2.17
C ALA A 84 -11.97 5.26 1.61
N ARG A 85 -13.18 5.26 1.06
CA ARG A 85 -13.84 6.45 0.51
C ARG A 85 -13.89 7.62 1.48
N THR A 86 -14.08 7.35 2.77
CA THR A 86 -14.10 8.37 3.83
C THR A 86 -12.80 9.15 3.98
N ARG A 87 -11.68 8.66 3.44
CA ARG A 87 -10.38 9.34 3.43
C ARG A 87 -10.15 10.13 2.14
N TRP A 88 -10.99 9.92 1.12
CA TRP A 88 -10.82 10.52 -0.19
C TRP A 88 -10.78 12.06 -0.15
N HIS A 89 -11.67 12.69 0.61
CA HIS A 89 -11.70 14.15 0.74
C HIS A 89 -10.35 14.70 1.25
N TRP A 90 -9.74 14.02 2.23
CA TRP A 90 -8.42 14.39 2.73
C TRP A 90 -7.35 14.25 1.64
N PHE A 91 -7.31 13.11 0.92
CA PHE A 91 -6.37 12.91 -0.19
C PHE A 91 -6.52 13.98 -1.29
N LYS A 92 -7.75 14.28 -1.68
CA LYS A 92 -8.09 15.27 -2.71
C LYS A 92 -7.54 16.65 -2.34
N ASN A 93 -7.68 17.06 -1.06
CA ASN A 93 -7.19 18.35 -0.56
C ASN A 93 -5.66 18.44 -0.49
N GLN A 94 -4.95 17.32 -0.36
CA GLN A 94 -3.49 17.29 -0.38
C GLN A 94 -2.90 17.11 -1.78
N TRP A 95 -3.74 16.92 -2.80
CA TRP A 95 -3.27 16.59 -4.13
C TRP A 95 -2.58 17.76 -4.82
N THR A 96 -1.52 17.47 -5.56
CA THR A 96 -0.80 18.48 -6.35
C THR A 96 -0.53 18.00 -7.77
N LYS A 97 -0.51 18.94 -8.72
CA LYS A 97 -0.08 18.69 -10.09
C LYS A 97 1.44 18.80 -10.27
N TYR A 98 2.11 19.62 -9.45
CA TYR A 98 3.46 20.14 -9.73
C TYR A 98 4.60 19.48 -8.93
N LYS A 99 4.30 18.57 -8.00
CA LYS A 99 5.31 17.86 -7.20
C LYS A 99 4.97 16.36 -7.10
N ASN A 100 5.91 15.59 -6.57
CA ASN A 100 5.72 14.19 -6.20
C ASN A 100 4.61 14.09 -5.14
N TRP A 101 3.43 13.65 -5.58
CA TRP A 101 2.21 13.64 -4.81
C TRP A 101 2.31 12.74 -3.57
N ASP A 102 2.97 11.59 -3.71
CA ASP A 102 3.29 10.62 -2.66
C ASP A 102 4.13 11.23 -1.53
N ARG A 103 5.10 12.09 -1.87
CA ARG A 103 5.91 12.82 -0.87
C ARG A 103 5.08 13.86 -0.12
N ILE A 104 4.14 14.53 -0.79
CA ILE A 104 3.23 15.47 -0.13
C ILE A 104 2.28 14.71 0.81
N VAL A 105 1.66 13.64 0.32
CA VAL A 105 0.81 12.75 1.13
C VAL A 105 1.57 12.26 2.35
N THR A 106 2.80 11.76 2.20
CA THR A 106 3.64 11.34 3.33
C THR A 106 3.80 12.43 4.37
N ARG A 107 4.21 13.64 3.95
CA ARG A 107 4.45 14.76 4.86
C ARG A 107 3.17 15.18 5.57
N LYS A 108 2.07 15.29 4.83
CA LYS A 108 0.77 15.72 5.35
C LYS A 108 0.14 14.67 6.25
N ALA A 109 0.25 13.40 5.91
CA ALA A 109 -0.19 12.30 6.77
C ALA A 109 0.51 12.35 8.13
N LYS A 110 1.83 12.59 8.15
CA LYS A 110 2.57 12.78 9.39
C LYS A 110 2.10 14.01 10.19
N GLN A 111 1.89 15.15 9.52
CA GLN A 111 1.40 16.39 10.16
C GLN A 111 0.02 16.20 10.81
N ASP A 112 -0.87 15.51 10.10
CA ASP A 112 -2.26 15.31 10.51
C ASP A 112 -2.45 14.00 11.32
N GLN A 113 -1.35 13.36 11.72
CA GLN A 113 -1.31 12.12 12.52
C GLN A 113 -2.06 10.92 11.91
N TRP A 114 -2.12 10.86 10.59
CA TRP A 114 -2.58 9.70 9.84
C TRP A 114 -1.52 8.58 9.84
N ILE A 115 -2.01 7.33 9.87
CA ILE A 115 -1.17 6.12 9.89
C ILE A 115 -1.25 5.41 8.54
N CYS A 116 -0.09 5.05 7.99
CA CYS A 116 0.01 4.19 6.80
C CYS A 116 0.58 2.84 7.25
N MET A 117 -0.14 1.75 6.97
CA MET A 117 0.21 0.42 7.45
C MET A 117 0.87 -0.39 6.34
N LEU A 118 2.03 -0.97 6.62
CA LEU A 118 2.75 -1.86 5.72
C LEU A 118 2.73 -3.29 6.29
N PRO A 119 2.69 -4.32 5.43
CA PRO A 119 2.71 -5.69 5.89
C PRO A 119 4.14 -6.14 6.21
N LYS A 120 4.29 -7.04 7.17
CA LYS A 120 5.58 -7.70 7.40
C LYS A 120 5.95 -8.62 6.24
N LEU A 121 4.99 -9.40 5.74
CA LEU A 121 5.14 -10.19 4.52
C LEU A 121 4.61 -9.40 3.32
N SER A 122 5.43 -9.18 2.29
CA SER A 122 5.00 -8.44 1.08
C SER A 122 3.86 -9.15 0.34
N ARG A 123 3.00 -8.37 -0.29
CA ARG A 123 1.89 -8.78 -1.17
C ARG A 123 2.00 -8.22 -2.58
N THR A 124 2.97 -7.34 -2.83
CA THR A 124 3.38 -6.91 -4.16
C THR A 124 4.89 -7.04 -4.33
N ARG A 125 5.33 -7.23 -5.57
CA ARG A 125 6.73 -7.13 -6.00
C ARG A 125 6.86 -6.10 -7.11
N MET A 126 7.86 -5.23 -7.01
CA MET A 126 8.21 -4.31 -8.09
C MET A 126 9.05 -5.03 -9.15
N ILE A 127 8.64 -4.92 -10.41
CA ILE A 127 9.40 -5.40 -11.58
C ILE A 127 9.91 -4.25 -12.45
N GLY A 128 9.43 -3.03 -12.23
CA GLY A 128 9.85 -1.82 -12.93
C GLY A 128 11.16 -1.25 -12.41
N LEU A 129 12.28 -1.95 -12.61
CA LEU A 129 13.61 -1.51 -12.15
C LEU A 129 14.12 -0.23 -12.84
N LYS A 130 13.43 0.23 -13.90
CA LYS A 130 13.68 1.48 -14.61
C LYS A 130 12.36 2.23 -14.82
N GLY A 131 12.29 3.47 -14.35
CA GLY A 131 11.08 4.28 -14.36
C GLY A 131 11.35 5.76 -14.09
N ILE A 132 10.29 6.53 -13.86
CA ILE A 132 10.37 8.00 -13.72
C ILE A 132 11.22 8.40 -12.50
N ASN A 133 11.06 7.69 -11.39
CA ASN A 133 11.71 8.02 -10.11
C ASN A 133 12.57 6.87 -9.54
N VAL A 134 12.62 5.73 -10.23
CA VAL A 134 13.39 4.55 -9.82
C VAL A 134 14.28 4.15 -10.98
N ASN A 135 15.59 4.11 -10.75
CA ASN A 135 16.52 3.53 -11.68
C ASN A 135 17.52 2.69 -10.90
N VAL A 136 17.24 1.39 -10.82
CA VAL A 136 18.11 0.40 -10.18
C VAL A 136 19.13 -0.04 -11.21
N TYR A 137 20.38 0.41 -11.05
CA TYR A 137 21.46 0.15 -12.00
C TYR A 137 22.43 -0.94 -11.55
N ASN A 138 22.62 -1.12 -10.24
CA ASN A 138 23.58 -2.10 -9.75
C ASN A 138 22.92 -3.48 -9.55
N GLU A 139 23.73 -4.52 -9.63
CA GLU A 139 23.26 -5.91 -9.50
C GLU A 139 22.78 -6.23 -8.08
N SER A 140 23.34 -5.59 -7.05
CA SER A 140 22.99 -5.90 -5.65
C SER A 140 21.59 -5.39 -5.26
N GLU A 141 21.21 -4.19 -5.69
CA GLU A 141 19.87 -3.63 -5.55
C GLU A 141 18.88 -4.41 -6.41
N LYS A 142 19.24 -4.75 -7.66
CA LYS A 142 18.41 -5.61 -8.51
C LYS A 142 18.11 -6.94 -7.82
N LYS A 143 19.15 -7.59 -7.29
CA LYS A 143 19.05 -8.81 -6.48
C LYS A 143 18.15 -8.62 -5.26
N GLN A 144 18.19 -7.46 -4.61
CA GLN A 144 17.31 -7.19 -3.46
C GLN A 144 15.82 -7.23 -3.85
N PHE A 145 15.45 -6.62 -4.99
CA PHE A 145 14.06 -6.58 -5.45
C PHE A 145 13.57 -7.90 -6.08
N GLU A 146 14.44 -8.56 -6.85
CA GLU A 146 14.08 -9.76 -7.63
C GLU A 146 14.23 -11.06 -6.83
N GLU A 147 15.29 -11.19 -6.02
CA GLU A 147 15.66 -12.46 -5.38
C GLU A 147 15.49 -12.45 -3.85
N VAL A 148 15.90 -11.37 -3.17
CA VAL A 148 15.92 -11.34 -1.69
C VAL A 148 14.54 -11.06 -1.10
N MET A 149 13.78 -10.14 -1.71
CA MET A 149 12.44 -9.82 -1.22
C MET A 149 11.49 -11.01 -1.44
N TYR A 150 11.03 -11.57 -0.33
CA TYR A 150 10.14 -12.72 -0.34
C TYR A 150 8.68 -12.31 -0.50
N MET A 151 7.99 -12.95 -1.42
CA MET A 151 6.53 -12.88 -1.57
C MET A 151 6.00 -14.31 -1.64
N SER A 152 4.96 -14.61 -0.85
CA SER A 152 4.38 -15.96 -0.81
C SER A 152 3.79 -16.35 -2.16
N ASN A 153 4.06 -17.58 -2.60
CA ASN A 153 3.37 -18.24 -3.71
C ASN A 153 2.22 -19.14 -3.25
N LYS A 154 1.97 -19.21 -1.94
CA LYS A 154 0.85 -19.94 -1.32
C LYS A 154 -0.23 -18.98 -0.88
N VAL A 155 -1.47 -19.41 -1.04
CA VAL A 155 -2.64 -18.69 -0.54
C VAL A 155 -2.63 -18.68 0.99
N ILE A 156 -2.82 -17.51 1.57
CA ILE A 156 -2.93 -17.32 3.03
C ILE A 156 -4.40 -17.22 3.41
N GLU A 157 -4.76 -17.89 4.50
CA GLU A 157 -6.12 -17.93 5.02
C GLU A 157 -6.32 -16.86 6.11
N TYR A 158 -7.23 -15.93 5.85
CA TYR A 158 -7.49 -14.76 6.71
C TYR A 158 -8.71 -14.92 7.62
N ASN A 159 -9.51 -15.97 7.42
CA ASN A 159 -10.73 -16.19 8.19
C ASN A 159 -10.41 -16.40 9.68
N GLY A 160 -11.08 -15.61 10.53
CA GLY A 160 -10.88 -15.65 12.00
C GLY A 160 -9.54 -15.09 12.49
N LYS A 161 -8.67 -14.58 11.60
CA LYS A 161 -7.37 -14.00 11.97
C LYS A 161 -7.51 -12.50 12.22
N LYS A 162 -6.84 -11.99 13.26
CA LYS A 162 -6.78 -10.55 13.57
C LYS A 162 -5.42 -9.97 13.17
N PRO A 163 -5.38 -8.72 12.68
CA PRO A 163 -4.11 -8.06 12.42
C PRO A 163 -3.28 -7.88 13.69
N LYS A 164 -1.98 -8.19 13.63
CA LYS A 164 -1.01 -7.87 14.68
C LYS A 164 -0.32 -6.57 14.31
N ILE A 165 -0.58 -5.50 15.06
CA ILE A 165 0.05 -4.20 14.85
C ILE A 165 1.28 -4.11 15.74
N VAL A 166 2.45 -3.88 15.15
CA VAL A 166 3.69 -3.61 15.91
C VAL A 166 4.05 -2.13 15.80
N SER A 167 4.34 -1.50 16.94
CA SER A 167 4.94 -0.17 17.01
C SER A 167 6.45 -0.29 16.80
N PHE A 168 7.01 0.58 15.96
CA PHE A 168 8.44 0.84 15.90
C PHE A 168 8.75 2.11 16.68
#